data_AF-A0A1H3MX58-F1
#
_entry.id   AF-A0A1H3MX58-F1
#
_cell.length_a   1.000
_cell.length_b   1.000
_cell.length_c   1.000
_cell.angle_alpha   90.00
_cell.angle_beta   90.00
_cell.angle_gamma   90.00
#
_symmetry.space_group_name_H-M   'P 1'
#
loop_
_entity.id
_entity.type
_entity.pdbx_description
1 polymer ?
#
loop_
_entity_poly.entity_id
_entity_poly.type
_entity_poly.pdbx_seq_one_letter_code
_entity_poly.pdbx_strand_id
1 'polypeptide(L)' 'MEQKQLKTLIGVAMVGLGLFQAGSFALQSDWLPMVLGLLYAAIGTAYLWAEVYTAGQ' A
#
# COMPACT_ATOMS: atom_id res chain seq x y z
N MET A 1 -15.93 -13.11 -8.03
CA MET A 1 -14.61 -12.44 -7.94
C MET A 1 -13.63 -13.48 -7.44
N GLU A 2 -12.62 -13.86 -8.22
CA GLU A 2 -11.59 -14.79 -7.76
C GLU A 2 -10.91 -14.22 -6.50
N GLN A 3 -10.67 -15.06 -5.48
CA GLN A 3 -10.06 -14.61 -4.22
C GLN A 3 -8.72 -13.89 -4.45
N LYS A 4 -7.99 -14.27 -5.50
CA LYS A 4 -6.74 -13.64 -5.93
C LYS A 4 -6.94 -12.20 -6.40
N GLN A 5 -8.01 -11.89 -7.12
CA GLN A 5 -8.31 -10.51 -7.58
C GLN A 5 -8.68 -9.59 -6.40
N LEU A 6 -9.44 -10.11 -5.43
CA LEU A 6 -9.79 -9.36 -4.21
C LEU A 6 -8.56 -9.01 -3.38
N LYS A 7 -7.65 -9.96 -3.17
CA LYS A 7 -6.38 -9.75 -2.47
C LYS A 7 -5.50 -8.72 -3.20
N THR A 8 -5.42 -8.79 -4.52
CA THR A 8 -4.74 -7.78 -5.35
C THR A 8 -5.37 -6.39 -5.18
N LEU A 9 -6.70 -6.28 -5.25
CA LEU A 9 -7.41 -5.01 -5.08
C LEU A 9 -7.14 -4.39 -3.71
N ILE A 10 -7.18 -5.20 -2.66
CA ILE A 10 -6.89 -4.76 -1.28
C ILE A 10 -5.45 -4.27 -1.15
N GLY A 11 -4.48 -5.02 -1.69
CA GLY A 11 -3.08 -4.62 -1.66
C GLY A 11 -2.82 -3.33 -2.45
N VAL A 12 -3.39 -3.19 -3.65
CA VAL A 12 -3.28 -1.97 -4.47
C VAL A 12 -3.93 -0.78 -3.75
N ALA A 13 -5.08 -0.98 -3.11
CA ALA A 13 -5.73 0.05 -2.32
C ALA A 13 -4.86 0.50 -1.14
N MET A 14 -4.21 -0.43 -0.42
CA MET A 14 -3.29 -0.08 0.67
C MET A 14 -2.10 0.74 0.17
N VAL A 15 -1.47 0.33 -0.94
CA VAL A 15 -0.36 1.08 -1.54
C VAL A 15 -0.81 2.47 -1.97
N GLY A 16 -1.95 2.56 -2.65
CA GLY A 16 -2.51 3.82 -3.12
C GLY A 16 -2.84 4.78 -1.97
N LEU A 17 -3.46 4.30 -0.90
CA LEU A 17 -3.78 5.09 0.28
C LEU A 17 -2.50 5.58 1.00
N GLY A 18 -1.50 4.72 1.14
CA GLY A 18 -0.22 5.10 1.75
C GLY A 18 0.54 6.15 0.94
N LEU A 19 0.58 6.01 -0.39
CA LEU A 19 1.19 7.01 -1.28
C LEU A 19 0.40 8.32 -1.30
N PHE A 20 -0.92 8.25 -1.29
CA PHE A 20 -1.78 9.43 -1.24
C PHE A 20 -1.62 10.21 0.08
N GLN A 21 -1.54 9.48 1.19
CA GLN A 21 -1.20 10.05 2.49
C GLN A 21 0.20 10.68 2.45
N ALA A 22 1.21 9.92 2.06
CA ALA A 22 2.59 10.41 1.99
C ALA A 22 2.72 11.68 1.12
N GLY A 23 2.06 11.71 -0.04
CA GLY A 23 2.07 12.86 -0.95
C GLY A 23 1.32 14.08 -0.40
N SER A 24 0.14 13.89 0.19
CA SER A 24 -0.64 14.98 0.78
C SER A 24 0.10 15.63 1.94
N PHE A 25 0.73 14.82 2.80
CA PHE A 25 1.46 15.32 3.97
C PHE A 25 2.87 15.80 3.65
N ALA A 26 3.49 15.32 2.57
CA ALA A 26 4.73 15.92 2.05
C ALA A 26 4.51 17.38 1.64
N LEU A 27 3.34 17.71 1.08
CA LEU A 27 2.96 19.11 0.76
C LEU A 27 2.70 19.97 2.01
N GLN A 28 2.28 19.36 3.12
CA GLN A 28 2.04 20.05 4.39
C GLN A 28 3.32 20.19 5.25
N SER A 29 4.47 19.66 4.82
CA SER A 29 5.72 19.58 5.60
C SER A 29 5.59 18.84 6.94
N ASP A 30 4.53 18.04 7.11
CA ASP A 30 4.32 17.21 8.29
C ASP A 30 5.00 15.85 8.11
N TRP A 31 6.19 15.72 8.70
CA TRP A 31 7.04 14.54 8.52
C TRP A 31 6.45 13.25 9.10
N LEU A 32 5.73 13.33 10.22
CA LEU A 32 5.17 12.16 10.90
C LEU A 32 4.12 11.42 10.05
N PRO A 33 3.04 12.06 9.56
CA PRO A 33 2.07 11.39 8.69
C PRO A 33 2.65 11.02 7.31
N MET A 34 3.67 11.73 6.83
CA MET A 34 4.41 11.35 5.63
C MET A 34 5.12 9.99 5.80
N VAL A 35 5.86 9.80 6.90
CA VAL A 35 6.55 8.54 7.21
C VAL A 35 5.55 7.41 7.43
N LEU A 36 4.45 7.66 8.14
CA LEU A 36 3.40 6.66 8.33
C LEU A 36 2.76 6.24 7.00
N GLY A 37 2.52 7.17 6.09
CA GLY A 37 2.02 6.88 4.75
C GLY A 37 3.00 6.03 3.93
N LEU A 38 4.30 6.34 3.98
CA LEU A 38 5.35 5.54 3.34
C LEU A 38 5.43 4.12 3.91
N LEU A 39 5.38 3.99 5.25
CA LEU A 39 5.35 2.68 5.91
C LEU A 39 4.11 1.88 5.49
N TYR A 40 2.95 2.53 5.41
CA TYR A 40 1.72 1.89 4.98
C TYR A 40 1.78 1.44 3.52
N ALA A 41 2.35 2.26 2.63
CA ALA A 41 2.58 1.88 1.24
C ALA A 41 3.57 0.71 1.11
N ALA A 42 4.61 0.67 1.95
CA ALA A 42 5.56 -0.44 2.00
C ALA A 42 4.89 -1.74 2.45
N ILE A 43 4.02 -1.68 3.46
CA ILE A 43 3.23 -2.83 3.94
C ILE A 43 2.29 -3.32 2.84
N GLY A 44 1.57 -2.41 2.15
CA GLY A 44 0.72 -2.78 1.01
C GLY A 44 1.48 -3.45 -0.13
N THR A 45 2.72 -2.98 -0.39
CA THR A 45 3.61 -3.56 -1.41
C THR A 45 4.07 -4.95 -1.00
N ALA A 46 4.48 -5.13 0.26
CA ALA A 46 4.86 -6.43 0.81
C ALA A 46 3.67 -7.41 0.82
N TYR A 47 2.46 -6.94 1.13
CA TYR A 47 1.23 -7.73 1.08
C TYR A 47 0.91 -8.18 -0.36
N LEU A 48 1.00 -7.28 -1.34
CA LEU A 48 0.87 -7.64 -2.76
C LEU A 48 1.91 -8.68 -3.17
N TRP A 49 3.17 -8.50 -2.76
CA TRP A 49 4.21 -9.47 -3.07
C TRP A 49 3.89 -10.85 -2.46
N ALA A 50 3.55 -10.88 -1.17
CA ALA A 50 3.28 -12.11 -0.42
C ALA A 50 2.04 -12.85 -0.94
N GLU A 51 0.92 -12.15 -1.13
CA GLU A 51 -0.38 -12.76 -1.45
C GLU A 51 -0.66 -12.88 -2.95
N VAL A 52 -0.03 -12.08 -3.80
CA VAL A 52 -0.28 -12.10 -5.24
C VAL A 52 0.85 -12.78 -6.00
N TYR A 53 2.10 -12.46 -5.66
CA TYR A 53 3.27 -12.98 -6.35
C TYR A 53 3.74 -14.34 -5.81
N THR A 54 3.88 -14.51 -4.49
CA THR A 54 4.34 -15.78 -3.90
C THR A 54 3.25 -16.82 -3.72
N ALA A 55 2.01 -16.44 -3.42
CA ALA A 55 0.89 -17.39 -3.40
C ALA A 55 0.37 -17.76 -4.82
N GLY A 56 0.94 -17.14 -5.86
CA GLY A 56 0.64 -17.42 -7.26
C GLY A 56 1.62 -18.35 -7.96
N GLN A 57 2.73 -18.73 -7.31
CA GLN A 57 3.64 -19.81 -7.70
C GLN A 57 3.22 -21.11 -7.02
#